data_AF-A0A6A2Z7S4-F1
#
_entry.id   AF-A0A6A2Z7S4-F1
#
_cell.length_a   1.000
_cell.length_b   1.000
_cell.length_c   1.000
_cell.angle_alpha   90.00
_cell.angle_beta   90.00
_cell.angle_gamma   90.00
#
_symmetry.space_group_name_H-M   'P 1'
#
loop_
_entity.id
_entity.type
_entity.pdbx_description
1 polymer ?
#
loop_
_entity_poly.entity_id
_entity_poly.type
_entity_poly.pdbx_seq_one_letter_code
_entity_poly.pdbx_strand_id
1 'polypeptide(L)'
;MNRSQNGHLTLRELKRGNLIDAMLHADEEYDINKVLRYFSYQHFYVIYCKFWELDTYHDFLIDKENLIIYGNHALTYRIVDRIFSQGRWGYEDFVYFILAEENKLSEPSLEYWFKCIDLDGNGILTCNEMQFFYEEQLHRMECMGQEPVFFEDILCQIIDMIKP
;
A
#
# COMPACT_ATOMS: atom_id res chain seq x y z
N MET A 1 -4.36 0.77 13.62
CA MET A 1 -5.12 0.26 14.79
C MET A 1 -6.38 -0.38 14.27
N ASN A 2 -6.92 -1.38 14.97
CA ASN A 2 -7.56 -2.57 14.41
C ASN A 2 -6.58 -3.43 13.60
N ARG A 3 -5.75 -4.21 14.31
CA ARG A 3 -4.82 -5.18 13.70
C ARG A 3 -5.55 -6.43 13.24
N SER A 4 -6.70 -6.73 13.82
CA SER A 4 -7.53 -7.87 13.40
C SER A 4 -8.26 -7.66 12.06
N GLN A 5 -8.19 -6.46 11.47
CA GLN A 5 -8.80 -6.10 10.19
C GLN A 5 -10.29 -6.49 10.06
N ASN A 6 -11.03 -6.44 11.16
CA ASN A 6 -12.43 -6.89 11.23
C ASN A 6 -13.43 -5.70 11.32
N GLY A 7 -12.98 -4.47 11.12
CA GLY A 7 -13.79 -3.25 11.28
C GLY A 7 -14.10 -2.85 12.73
N HIS A 8 -13.74 -3.66 13.73
CA HIS A 8 -13.98 -3.38 15.15
C HIS A 8 -12.70 -3.15 15.95
N LEU A 9 -12.57 -1.98 16.59
CA LEU A 9 -11.47 -1.71 17.52
C LEU A 9 -11.77 -2.32 18.90
N THR A 10 -11.01 -3.33 19.29
CA THR A 10 -11.18 -3.97 20.61
C THR A 10 -10.51 -3.18 21.73
N LEU A 11 -10.96 -3.33 22.98
CA LEU A 11 -10.29 -2.73 24.15
C LEU A 11 -8.82 -3.15 24.26
N ARG A 12 -8.50 -4.40 23.89
CA ARG A 12 -7.13 -4.91 23.91
C ARG A 12 -6.24 -4.17 22.91
N GLU A 13 -6.75 -3.90 21.71
CA GLU A 13 -6.04 -3.14 20.70
C GLU A 13 -5.91 -1.67 21.07
N LEU A 14 -6.96 -1.06 21.62
CA LEU A 14 -6.93 0.31 22.12
C LEU A 14 -5.84 0.48 23.20
N LYS A 15 -5.81 -0.43 24.18
CA LYS A 15 -4.81 -0.41 25.28
C LYS A 15 -3.37 -0.65 24.84
N ARG A 16 -3.16 -1.39 23.75
CA ARG A 16 -1.83 -1.70 23.19
C ARG A 16 -1.39 -0.69 22.13
N GLY A 17 -2.33 0.09 21.61
CA GLY A 17 -2.08 1.16 20.66
C GLY A 17 -1.65 2.44 21.35
N ASN A 18 -1.61 3.50 20.55
CA ASN A 18 -1.17 4.85 20.93
C ASN A 18 -2.24 5.90 20.58
N LEU A 19 -3.51 5.48 20.42
CA LEU A 19 -4.60 6.38 20.03
C LEU A 19 -4.88 7.36 21.15
N ILE A 20 -4.98 6.86 22.38
CA ILE A 20 -5.26 7.69 23.56
C ILE A 20 -4.16 8.73 23.77
N ASP A 21 -2.89 8.32 23.67
CA ASP A 21 -1.76 9.26 23.76
C ASP A 21 -1.82 10.33 22.67
N ALA A 22 -2.17 9.96 21.44
CA ALA A 22 -2.32 10.91 20.34
C ALA A 22 -3.51 11.86 20.55
N MET A 23 -4.63 11.38 21.13
CA MET A 23 -5.78 12.21 21.47
C MET A 23 -5.47 13.20 22.60
N LEU A 24 -4.74 12.76 23.64
CA LEU A 24 -4.29 13.64 24.72
C LEU A 24 -3.33 14.71 24.18
N HIS A 25 -2.39 14.31 23.32
CA HIS A 25 -1.49 15.27 22.66
C HIS A 25 -2.25 16.29 21.80
N ALA A 26 -3.32 15.86 21.11
CA ALA A 26 -4.18 16.77 20.34
C ALA A 26 -4.97 17.76 21.19
N ASP A 27 -5.25 17.44 22.45
CA ASP A 27 -5.92 18.35 23.39
C ASP A 27 -4.97 19.45 23.90
N GLU A 28 -3.67 19.13 24.03
CA GLU A 28 -2.65 20.04 24.53
C GLU A 28 -2.00 20.89 23.42
N GLU A 29 -1.84 20.35 22.21
CA GLU A 29 -1.15 21.04 21.12
C GLU A 29 -2.10 21.89 20.27
N TYR A 30 -1.83 23.20 20.23
CA TYR A 30 -2.65 24.17 19.49
C TYR A 30 -2.54 24.02 17.96
N ASP A 31 -1.37 23.60 17.45
CA ASP A 31 -1.17 23.34 16.03
C ASP A 31 -1.34 21.85 15.72
N ILE A 32 -2.52 21.49 15.21
CA ILE A 32 -2.88 20.10 14.89
C ILE A 32 -1.89 19.43 13.91
N ASN A 33 -1.14 20.19 13.11
CA ASN A 33 -0.16 19.64 12.19
C ASN A 33 1.08 19.08 12.89
N LYS A 34 1.35 19.48 14.14
CA LYS A 34 2.40 18.87 14.96
C LYS A 34 1.96 17.55 15.58
N VAL A 35 0.65 17.25 15.58
CA VAL A 35 0.10 15.96 15.99
C VAL A 35 0.15 14.99 14.81
N LEU A 36 1.36 14.54 14.49
CA LEU A 36 1.64 13.72 13.30
C LEU A 36 0.91 12.36 13.30
N ARG A 37 0.56 11.84 14.47
CA ARG A 37 -0.19 10.58 14.62
C ARG A 37 -1.67 10.87 14.46
N TYR A 38 -2.26 10.30 13.42
CA TYR A 38 -3.70 10.30 13.11
C TYR A 38 -4.31 11.66 12.75
N PHE A 39 -3.89 12.76 13.36
CA PHE A 39 -4.65 14.01 13.35
C PHE A 39 -4.06 15.13 12.49
N SER A 40 -2.83 14.99 11.98
CA SER A 40 -2.21 16.02 11.13
C SER A 40 -3.06 16.35 9.90
N TYR A 41 -3.54 17.59 9.83
CA TYR A 41 -4.32 18.09 8.70
C TYR A 41 -3.48 18.19 7.43
N GLN A 42 -2.19 18.54 7.54
CA GLN A 42 -1.26 18.51 6.41
C GLN A 42 -1.13 17.10 5.80
N HIS A 43 -1.04 16.05 6.62
CA HIS A 43 -1.00 14.68 6.11
C HIS A 43 -2.29 14.32 5.37
N PHE A 44 -3.44 14.64 5.96
CA PHE A 44 -4.74 14.47 5.31
C PHE A 44 -4.81 15.21 3.96
N TYR A 45 -4.40 16.47 3.92
CA TYR A 45 -4.49 17.30 2.71
C TYR A 45 -3.65 16.73 1.58
N VAL A 46 -2.41 16.28 1.86
CA VAL A 46 -1.55 15.65 0.84
C VAL A 46 -2.20 14.39 0.27
N ILE A 47 -2.77 13.53 1.12
CA ILE A 47 -3.46 12.31 0.69
C ILE A 47 -4.69 12.66 -0.16
N TYR A 48 -5.50 13.62 0.29
CA TYR A 48 -6.68 14.05 -0.44
C TYR A 48 -6.34 14.65 -1.81
N CYS A 49 -5.30 15.48 -1.91
CA CYS A 49 -4.84 16.01 -3.19
C CYS A 49 -4.47 14.88 -4.17
N LYS A 50 -3.72 13.87 -3.71
CA LYS A 50 -3.39 12.71 -4.55
C LYS A 50 -4.62 11.94 -5.01
N PHE A 51 -5.63 11.76 -4.14
CA PHE A 51 -6.89 11.14 -4.53
C PHE A 51 -7.61 11.97 -5.59
N TRP A 52 -7.73 13.28 -5.35
CA TRP A 52 -8.42 14.23 -6.21
C TRP A 52 -7.82 14.32 -7.62
N GLU A 53 -6.49 14.17 -7.74
CA GLU A 53 -5.81 14.11 -9.03
C GLU A 53 -6.17 12.87 -9.85
N LEU A 54 -6.55 11.76 -9.20
CA LEU A 54 -6.89 10.50 -9.85
C LEU A 54 -8.40 10.38 -10.16
N ASP A 55 -9.26 10.87 -9.25
CA ASP A 55 -10.72 10.87 -9.42
C ASP A 55 -11.16 11.95 -10.41
N THR A 56 -11.00 11.64 -11.70
CA THR A 56 -11.29 12.57 -12.81
C THR A 56 -12.78 12.90 -12.97
N TYR A 57 -13.67 12.02 -12.52
CA TYR A 57 -15.12 12.20 -12.61
C TYR A 57 -15.74 12.80 -11.34
N HIS A 58 -14.94 12.94 -10.27
CA HIS A 58 -15.34 13.51 -8.99
C HIS A 58 -16.53 12.78 -8.35
N ASP A 59 -16.62 11.47 -8.58
CA ASP A 59 -17.67 10.61 -8.04
C ASP A 59 -17.22 9.83 -6.80
N PHE A 60 -16.04 10.16 -6.26
CA PHE A 60 -15.38 9.52 -5.13
C PHE A 60 -15.03 8.05 -5.38
N LEU A 61 -14.90 7.65 -6.65
CA LEU A 61 -14.43 6.34 -7.06
C LEU A 61 -13.16 6.47 -7.90
N ILE A 62 -12.25 5.53 -7.74
CA ILE A 62 -11.07 5.38 -8.59
C ILE A 62 -11.23 4.07 -9.35
N ASP A 63 -11.10 4.11 -10.68
CA ASP A 63 -11.03 2.91 -11.51
C ASP A 63 -9.57 2.48 -11.78
N LYS A 64 -9.40 1.36 -12.48
CA LYS A 64 -8.05 0.81 -12.76
C LYS A 64 -7.25 1.77 -13.63
N GLU A 65 -7.91 2.38 -14.60
CA GLU A 65 -7.34 3.34 -15.54
C GLU A 65 -6.82 4.57 -14.82
N ASN A 66 -7.55 5.05 -13.80
CA ASN A 66 -7.12 6.11 -12.91
C ASN A 66 -5.89 5.67 -12.09
N LEU A 67 -5.89 4.48 -11.48
CA LEU A 67 -4.75 4.08 -10.65
C LEU A 67 -3.48 3.78 -11.47
N ILE A 68 -3.60 3.28 -12.70
CA ILE A 68 -2.45 2.97 -13.57
C ILE A 68 -1.58 4.19 -13.86
N ILE A 69 -2.14 5.40 -13.87
CA ILE A 69 -1.36 6.63 -14.10
C ILE A 69 -0.64 7.13 -12.83
N TYR A 70 -0.96 6.58 -11.66
CA TYR A 70 -0.35 6.98 -10.39
C TYR A 70 1.17 6.86 -10.42
N GLY A 71 1.85 7.88 -9.89
CA GLY A 71 3.31 7.93 -9.78
C GLY A 71 4.02 7.86 -11.13
N ASN A 72 3.42 8.40 -12.20
CA ASN A 72 3.91 8.28 -13.58
C ASN A 72 4.04 6.80 -14.01
N HIS A 73 2.96 6.06 -13.86
CA HIS A 73 2.90 4.62 -14.13
C HIS A 73 3.88 3.81 -13.27
N ALA A 74 4.03 4.16 -11.98
CA ALA A 74 4.95 3.46 -11.09
C ALA A 74 4.54 1.99 -10.91
N LEU A 75 3.24 1.74 -10.74
CA LEU A 75 2.69 0.41 -10.52
C LEU A 75 2.58 -0.40 -11.82
N THR A 76 2.75 -1.72 -11.72
CA THR A 76 2.47 -2.66 -12.81
C THR A 76 0.98 -2.88 -13.01
N TYR A 77 0.58 -3.27 -14.21
CA TYR A 77 -0.79 -3.69 -14.50
C TYR A 77 -1.21 -4.88 -13.63
N ARG A 78 -0.34 -5.90 -13.50
CA ARG A 78 -0.60 -7.08 -12.65
C ARG A 78 -0.85 -6.66 -11.21
N ILE A 79 -0.11 -5.70 -10.63
CA ILE A 79 -0.37 -5.29 -9.24
C ILE A 79 -1.65 -4.46 -9.12
N VAL A 80 -1.95 -3.57 -10.08
CA VAL A 80 -3.21 -2.81 -10.10
C VAL A 80 -4.41 -3.76 -10.16
N ASP A 81 -4.35 -4.82 -10.96
CA ASP A 81 -5.40 -5.85 -11.01
C ASP A 81 -5.63 -6.51 -9.65
N ARG A 82 -4.56 -6.83 -8.92
CA ARG A 82 -4.64 -7.43 -7.58
C ARG A 82 -5.22 -6.48 -6.56
N ILE A 83 -4.82 -5.22 -6.61
CA ILE A 83 -5.33 -4.14 -5.78
C ILE A 83 -6.86 -4.01 -5.92
N PHE A 84 -7.37 -4.04 -7.16
CA PHE A 84 -8.81 -3.95 -7.44
C PHE A 84 -9.59 -5.24 -7.20
N SER A 85 -8.93 -6.38 -7.04
CA SER A 85 -9.60 -7.64 -6.69
C SER A 85 -10.20 -7.65 -5.27
N GLN A 86 -9.84 -6.67 -4.43
CA GLN A 86 -10.21 -6.61 -3.02
C GLN A 86 -11.55 -5.89 -2.76
N GLY A 87 -12.15 -5.21 -3.74
CA GLY A 87 -13.45 -4.56 -3.56
C GLY A 87 -13.67 -3.31 -4.41
N ARG A 88 -14.63 -2.49 -3.98
CA ARG A 88 -14.88 -1.16 -4.58
C ARG A 88 -13.84 -0.18 -4.06
N TRP A 89 -13.28 0.62 -4.95
CA TRP A 89 -12.18 1.53 -4.66
C TRP A 89 -12.67 2.97 -4.47
N GLY A 90 -13.01 3.30 -3.23
CA GLY A 90 -13.34 4.68 -2.83
C GLY A 90 -12.18 5.39 -2.13
N TYR A 91 -12.47 6.57 -1.58
CA TYR A 91 -11.47 7.36 -0.83
C TYR A 91 -10.86 6.59 0.35
N GLU A 92 -11.65 5.81 1.09
CA GLU A 92 -11.15 5.02 2.22
C GLU A 92 -10.11 3.98 1.78
N ASP A 93 -10.39 3.23 0.70
CA ASP A 93 -9.48 2.23 0.15
C ASP A 93 -8.17 2.88 -0.36
N PHE A 94 -8.29 4.05 -1.00
CA PHE A 94 -7.15 4.83 -1.43
C PHE A 94 -6.25 5.27 -0.26
N VAL A 95 -6.84 5.63 0.89
CA VAL A 95 -6.07 5.98 2.10
C VAL A 95 -5.25 4.79 2.58
N TYR A 96 -5.81 3.58 2.60
CA TYR A 96 -5.04 2.37 2.96
C TYR A 96 -3.91 2.11 1.97
N PHE A 97 -4.20 2.22 0.68
CA PHE A 97 -3.23 2.07 -0.40
C PHE A 97 -2.07 3.05 -0.26
N ILE A 98 -2.34 4.36 -0.15
CA ILE A 98 -1.28 5.37 -0.16
C ILE A 98 -0.41 5.26 1.09
N LEU A 99 -0.99 4.94 2.25
CA LEU A 99 -0.23 4.69 3.47
C LEU A 99 0.67 3.45 3.34
N ALA A 100 0.18 2.39 2.68
CA ALA A 100 0.98 1.21 2.40
C ALA A 100 2.09 1.51 1.38
N GLU A 101 1.79 2.29 0.34
CA GLU A 101 2.73 2.62 -0.74
C GLU A 101 3.89 3.50 -0.24
N GLU A 102 3.61 4.51 0.59
CA GLU A 102 4.60 5.45 1.14
C GLU A 102 5.53 4.82 2.18
N ASN A 103 5.07 3.81 2.94
CA ASN A 103 5.89 3.12 3.94
C ASN A 103 5.73 1.58 3.88
N LYS A 104 6.43 0.98 2.90
CA LYS A 104 6.47 -0.47 2.67
C LYS A 104 7.10 -1.31 3.79
N LEU A 105 7.77 -0.68 4.74
CA LEU A 105 8.39 -1.37 5.89
C LEU A 105 7.45 -1.50 7.09
N SER A 106 6.33 -0.78 7.09
CA SER A 106 5.36 -0.87 8.17
C SER A 106 4.60 -2.21 8.13
N GLU A 107 4.32 -2.78 9.30
CA GLU A 107 3.57 -4.04 9.43
C GLU A 107 2.23 -4.04 8.64
N PRO A 108 1.39 -2.99 8.67
CA PRO A 108 0.17 -2.95 7.86
C PRO A 108 0.44 -2.92 6.35
N SER A 109 1.53 -2.28 5.92
CA SER A 109 1.91 -2.25 4.51
C SER A 109 2.41 -3.60 4.03
N LEU A 110 3.23 -4.29 4.82
CA LEU A 110 3.66 -5.65 4.53
C LEU A 110 2.45 -6.58 4.36
N GLU A 111 1.47 -6.51 5.27
CA GLU A 111 0.23 -7.29 5.15
C GLU A 111 -0.57 -6.92 3.89
N TYR A 112 -0.67 -5.63 3.56
CA TYR A 112 -1.37 -5.15 2.36
C TYR A 112 -0.73 -5.71 1.08
N TRP A 113 0.58 -5.52 0.92
CA TRP A 113 1.29 -5.97 -0.27
C TRP A 113 1.39 -7.49 -0.35
N PHE A 114 1.55 -8.18 0.78
CA PHE A 114 1.53 -9.64 0.83
C PHE A 114 0.20 -10.18 0.30
N LYS A 115 -0.94 -9.63 0.73
CA LYS A 115 -2.27 -10.01 0.21
C LYS A 115 -2.42 -9.74 -1.28
N CYS A 116 -1.79 -8.69 -1.81
CA CYS A 116 -1.83 -8.42 -3.24
C CYS A 116 -1.05 -9.48 -4.04
N ILE A 117 0.14 -9.89 -3.57
CA ILE A 117 1.02 -10.80 -4.30
C ILE A 117 0.76 -12.28 -4.05
N ASP A 118 0.13 -12.63 -2.93
CA ASP A 118 -0.42 -13.96 -2.66
C ASP A 118 -1.63 -14.19 -3.58
N LEU A 119 -1.42 -14.91 -4.68
CA LEU A 119 -2.40 -15.04 -5.76
C LEU A 119 -3.53 -15.98 -5.36
N ASP A 120 -3.22 -17.05 -4.63
CA ASP A 120 -4.17 -18.07 -4.19
C ASP A 120 -4.71 -17.84 -2.77
N GLY A 121 -4.11 -16.90 -2.02
CA GLY A 121 -4.56 -16.50 -0.68
C GLY A 121 -4.21 -17.50 0.41
N ASN A 122 -3.23 -18.38 0.18
CA ASN A 122 -2.87 -19.45 1.09
C ASN A 122 -1.89 -19.02 2.20
N GLY A 123 -1.38 -17.78 2.16
CA GLY A 123 -0.41 -17.27 3.13
C GLY A 123 1.05 -17.60 2.81
N ILE A 124 1.36 -18.12 1.63
CA ILE A 124 2.69 -18.60 1.21
C ILE A 124 3.00 -18.08 -0.18
N LEU A 125 4.06 -17.28 -0.30
CA LEU A 125 4.53 -16.81 -1.60
C LEU A 125 5.44 -17.84 -2.27
N THR A 126 5.00 -18.35 -3.42
CA THR A 126 5.72 -19.34 -4.23
C THR A 126 6.60 -18.70 -5.30
N CYS A 127 7.58 -19.43 -5.82
CA CYS A 127 8.40 -18.96 -6.94
C CYS A 127 7.56 -18.60 -8.17
N ASN A 128 6.47 -19.34 -8.42
CA ASN A 128 5.58 -19.09 -9.56
C ASN A 128 4.87 -17.73 -9.44
N GLU A 129 4.41 -17.38 -8.24
CA GLU A 129 3.78 -16.07 -7.98
C GLU A 129 4.79 -14.93 -8.08
N MET A 130 6.00 -15.12 -7.53
CA MET A 130 7.08 -14.15 -7.68
C MET A 130 7.44 -13.94 -9.17
N GLN A 131 7.59 -15.03 -9.92
CA GLN A 131 7.88 -14.99 -11.36
C GLN A 131 6.76 -14.28 -12.12
N PHE A 132 5.50 -14.55 -11.78
CA PHE A 132 4.35 -13.87 -12.36
C PHE A 132 4.46 -12.34 -12.20
N PHE A 133 4.80 -11.78 -11.05
CA PHE A 133 4.98 -10.32 -10.99
C PHE A 133 6.27 -9.86 -11.69
N TYR A 134 7.33 -10.65 -11.64
CA TYR A 134 8.62 -10.30 -12.22
C TYR A 134 8.61 -10.21 -13.75
N GLU A 135 7.86 -11.07 -14.45
CA GLU A 135 7.75 -11.06 -15.91
C GLU A 135 7.34 -9.69 -16.48
N GLU A 136 6.40 -9.01 -15.81
CA GLU A 136 5.98 -7.68 -16.25
C GLU A 136 7.06 -6.63 -15.97
N GLN A 137 7.75 -6.74 -14.83
CA GLN A 137 8.88 -5.86 -14.51
C GLN A 137 10.03 -6.05 -15.51
N LEU A 138 10.30 -7.28 -15.92
CA LEU A 138 11.28 -7.62 -16.96
C LEU A 138 10.93 -6.92 -18.28
N HIS A 139 9.69 -7.05 -18.72
CA HIS A 139 9.22 -6.39 -19.93
C HIS A 139 9.36 -4.86 -19.87
N ARG A 140 9.02 -4.26 -18.72
CA ARG A 140 9.19 -2.81 -18.51
C ARG A 140 10.66 -2.39 -18.58
N MET A 141 11.57 -3.18 -17.99
CA MET A 141 13.02 -2.93 -18.04
C MET A 141 13.52 -2.95 -19.49
N GLU A 142 13.11 -3.93 -20.28
CA GLU A 142 13.46 -4.03 -21.71
C GLU A 142 12.97 -2.82 -22.50
N CYS A 143 11.71 -2.39 -22.29
CA CYS A 143 11.16 -1.20 -22.94
C CYS A 143 11.90 0.10 -22.58
N MET A 144 12.52 0.16 -21.39
CA MET A 144 13.36 1.27 -20.95
C MET A 144 14.82 1.14 -21.39
N GLY A 145 15.17 0.10 -22.14
CA GLY A 145 16.54 -0.18 -22.57
C GLY A 145 17.49 -0.55 -21.42
N GLN A 146 16.94 -1.01 -20.29
CA GLN A 146 17.72 -1.54 -19.16
C GLN A 146 18.14 -2.98 -19.45
N GLU A 147 19.25 -3.41 -18.85
CA GLU A 147 19.71 -4.79 -18.95
C GLU A 147 18.77 -5.73 -18.18
N PRO A 148 18.18 -6.75 -18.83
CA PRO A 148 17.31 -7.70 -18.16
C PRO A 148 18.13 -8.59 -17.22
N VAL A 149 17.64 -8.77 -15.98
CA VAL A 149 18.20 -9.74 -15.03
C VAL A 149 17.35 -11.00 -15.07
N PHE A 150 17.96 -12.19 -15.04
CA PHE A 150 17.21 -13.43 -15.01
C PHE A 150 16.46 -13.60 -13.69
N PHE A 151 15.27 -14.21 -13.74
CA PHE A 151 14.45 -14.39 -12.55
C PHE A 151 15.17 -15.24 -11.48
N GLU A 152 15.95 -16.23 -11.91
CA GLU A 152 16.74 -17.09 -11.04
C GLU A 152 17.74 -16.29 -10.18
N ASP A 153 18.38 -15.27 -10.76
CA ASP A 153 19.33 -14.41 -10.05
C ASP A 153 18.61 -13.52 -9.02
N ILE A 154 17.45 -12.97 -9.40
CA ILE A 154 16.60 -12.18 -8.50
C ILE A 154 16.07 -13.04 -7.36
N LEU A 155 15.63 -14.27 -7.65
CA LEU A 155 15.14 -15.21 -6.65
C LEU A 155 16.24 -15.54 -5.64
N CYS A 156 17.47 -15.80 -6.10
CA CYS A 156 18.62 -15.99 -5.20
C CYS A 156 18.82 -14.78 -4.29
N GLN A 157 18.86 -13.56 -4.85
CA GLN A 157 19.03 -12.33 -4.08
C GLN A 157 17.93 -12.14 -3.02
N ILE A 158 16.66 -12.38 -3.37
CA ILE A 158 15.54 -12.27 -2.43
C ILE A 158 15.68 -13.29 -1.29
N ILE A 159 16.04 -14.54 -1.61
CA ILE A 159 16.24 -15.60 -0.59
C ILE A 159 17.37 -15.22 0.36
N ASP A 160 18.49 -14.71 -0.16
CA ASP A 160 19.63 -14.27 0.64
C ASP A 160 19.27 -13.08 1.55
N MET A 161 18.41 -12.16 1.09
CA MET A 161 17.93 -11.03 1.91
C MET A 161 17.04 -11.46 3.08
N ILE A 162 16.28 -12.55 2.93
CA ILE A 162 15.35 -13.06 3.97
C ILE A 162 16.06 -13.96 4.97
N LYS A 163 17.14 -14.63 4.56
CA LYS A 163 17.99 -15.49 5.41
C LYS A 163 19.42 -14.94 5.45
N PRO A 164 19.67 -13.85 6.20
CA PRO A 164 21.02 -13.32 6.39
C PRO A 164 21.91 -14.28 7.19
#